data_AF-A0A087A1G5-F1
#
_entry.id   AF-A0A087A1G5-F1
#
_cell.length_a   1.000
_cell.length_b   1.000
_cell.length_c   1.000
_cell.angle_alpha   90.00
_cell.angle_beta   90.00
_cell.angle_gamma   90.00
#
_symmetry.space_group_name_H-M   'P 1'
#
loop_
_entity.id
_entity.type
_entity.pdbx_description
1 polymer ?
#
loop_
_entity_poly.entity_id
_entity_poly.type
_entity_poly.pdbx_seq_one_letter_code
_entity_poly.pdbx_strand_id
1 'polypeptide(L)' 'MIQNLRKLMRLNHVKQRELAGVMGVSEQAVSDKFHGRSNFTLRDLSRLADYFDVSLDYLTGRTDTKQPMEVTK' A
#
# COMPACT_ATOMS: atom_id res chain seq x y z
N MET A 1 4.09 -3.63 7.27
CA MET A 1 3.80 -2.99 5.96
C MET A 1 4.06 -3.88 4.74
N ILE A 2 5.32 -4.17 4.32
CA ILE A 2 5.58 -4.90 3.04
C ILE A 2 4.84 -6.25 2.95
N GLN A 3 4.74 -6.97 4.07
CA GLN A 3 3.98 -8.24 4.12
C GLN A 3 2.49 -8.04 3.80
N ASN A 4 1.85 -6.99 4.36
CA ASN A 4 0.45 -6.66 4.10
C ASN A 4 0.25 -6.20 2.66
N LEU A 5 1.16 -5.39 2.13
CA LEU A 5 1.12 -4.96 0.73
C LEU A 5 1.23 -6.16 -0.23
N ARG A 6 2.15 -7.11 0.02
CA ARG A 6 2.25 -8.37 -0.74
C ARG A 6 0.99 -9.23 -0.64
N LYS A 7 0.35 -9.27 0.53
CA LYS A 7 -0.93 -9.96 0.74
C LYS A 7 -2.04 -9.32 -0.11
N LEU A 8 -2.19 -8.00 -0.06
CA LEU A 8 -3.18 -7.25 -0.86
C LEU A 8 -2.95 -7.44 -2.36
N MET A 9 -1.70 -7.35 -2.81
CA MET A 9 -1.33 -7.63 -4.20
C MET A 9 -1.74 -9.02 -4.65
N ARG A 10 -1.48 -10.06 -3.85
CA ARG A 10 -1.86 -11.44 -4.18
C ARG A 10 -3.38 -11.61 -4.25
N LEU A 11 -4.12 -11.02 -3.32
CA LEU A 11 -5.58 -11.12 -3.27
C LEU A 11 -6.27 -10.41 -4.45
N ASN A 12 -5.66 -9.33 -4.95
CA ASN A 12 -6.21 -8.54 -6.06
C ASN A 12 -5.55 -8.86 -7.41
N HIS A 13 -4.65 -9.85 -7.48
CA HIS A 13 -3.88 -10.21 -8.68
C HIS A 13 -3.04 -9.08 -9.28
N VAL A 14 -2.54 -8.17 -8.44
CA VAL A 14 -1.76 -6.98 -8.83
C VAL A 14 -0.26 -7.24 -8.71
N LYS A 15 0.52 -6.86 -9.72
CA LYS A 15 1.99 -6.94 -9.73
C LYS A 15 2.64 -5.62 -9.29
N GLN A 16 3.90 -5.65 -8.83
CA GLN A 16 4.61 -4.44 -8.36
C GLN A 16 4.64 -3.33 -9.41
N ARG A 17 4.87 -3.69 -10.68
CA ARG A 17 4.87 -2.74 -11.80
C ARG A 17 3.56 -1.96 -11.96
N GLU A 18 2.43 -2.56 -11.62
CA GLU A 18 1.11 -1.90 -11.72
C GLU A 18 0.93 -0.85 -10.61
N LEU A 19 1.58 -1.05 -9.45
CA LEU A 19 1.60 -0.06 -8.37
C LEU A 19 2.38 1.20 -8.75
N ALA A 20 3.21 1.16 -9.79
CA ALA A 20 3.90 2.33 -10.31
C ALA A 20 2.88 3.38 -10.81
N GLY A 21 1.85 2.93 -11.54
CA GLY A 21 0.75 3.77 -12.00
C GLY A 21 -0.09 4.31 -10.83
N VAL A 22 -0.36 3.48 -9.82
CA VAL A 22 -1.11 3.88 -8.62
C VAL A 22 -0.37 4.98 -7.86
N MET A 23 0.95 4.83 -7.66
CA MET A 23 1.75 5.81 -6.92
C MET A 23 2.19 7.00 -7.78
N GLY A 24 2.11 6.92 -9.11
CA GLY A 24 2.60 7.93 -10.03
C GLY A 24 4.13 8.03 -10.05
N VAL A 25 4.82 6.89 -9.96
CA VAL A 25 6.29 6.77 -9.95
C VAL A 25 6.75 5.73 -10.97
N SER A 26 8.06 5.59 -11.18
CA SER A 26 8.61 4.54 -12.06
C SER A 26 8.55 3.15 -11.42
N GLU A 27 8.53 2.10 -12.25
CA GLU A 27 8.62 0.70 -11.76
C GLU A 27 9.89 0.46 -10.92
N GLN A 28 11.01 1.09 -11.32
CA GLN A 28 12.26 1.03 -10.57
C GLN A 28 12.09 1.64 -9.17
N ALA A 29 11.41 2.79 -9.04
CA ALA A 29 11.13 3.39 -7.75
C ALA A 29 10.26 2.47 -6.87
N VAL A 30 9.29 1.75 -7.45
CA VAL A 30 8.52 0.73 -6.71
C VAL A 30 9.42 -0.38 -6.23
N SER A 31 10.27 -0.92 -7.10
CA SER A 31 11.23 -1.96 -6.73
C SER A 31 12.14 -1.49 -5.60
N ASP A 32 12.71 -0.29 -5.68
CA ASP A 32 13.57 0.27 -4.64
C ASP A 32 12.85 0.39 -3.30
N LYS A 33 11.58 0.79 -3.30
CA LYS A 33 10.74 0.83 -2.10
C LYS A 33 10.52 -0.56 -1.49
N PHE A 34 10.25 -1.57 -2.32
CA PHE A 34 10.03 -2.96 -1.84
C PHE A 34 11.30 -3.63 -1.30
N HIS A 35 12.47 -3.20 -1.76
CA HIS A 35 13.77 -3.73 -1.33
C HIS A 35 14.45 -2.85 -0.26
N GLY A 36 13.79 -1.79 0.22
CA GLY A 36 14.32 -0.91 1.26
C GLY A 36 15.43 0.04 0.80
N ARG A 37 15.63 0.22 -0.51
CA ARG A 37 16.58 1.20 -1.07
C ARG A 37 16.00 2.62 -1.07
N SER A 38 14.68 2.76 -0.99
CA SER A 38 14.00 4.03 -0.73
C SER A 38 12.76 3.80 0.14
N ASN A 39 12.27 4.88 0.77
CA ASN A 39 11.10 4.80 1.64
C ASN A 39 9.80 5.04 0.87
N PHE A 40 8.71 4.47 1.37
CA PHE A 40 7.36 4.90 0.99
C PHE A 40 7.08 6.27 1.61
N THR A 41 6.60 7.20 0.79
CA THR A 41 6.11 8.49 1.26
C THR A 41 4.68 8.35 1.76
N LEU A 42 4.20 9.32 2.54
CA LEU A 42 2.81 9.34 2.97
C LEU A 42 1.83 9.37 1.78
N ARG A 43 2.20 10.06 0.69
CA ARG A 43 1.44 10.08 -0.57
C ARG A 43 1.35 8.70 -1.21
N ASP A 44 2.45 7.95 -1.23
CA ASP A 44 2.46 6.57 -1.75
C ASP A 44 1.50 5.70 -0.93
N LEU A 45 1.61 5.77 0.40
CA LEU A 45 0.78 4.98 1.31
C LEU A 45 -0.70 5.32 1.18
N SER A 46 -1.04 6.61 1.09
CA SER A 46 -2.43 7.05 0.89
C SER A 46 -3.01 6.47 -0.39
N ARG A 47 -2.31 6.59 -1.52
CA ARG A 47 -2.79 6.07 -2.81
C ARG A 47 -2.92 4.56 -2.82
N LEU A 48 -2.01 3.84 -2.16
CA LEU A 48 -2.11 2.39 -2.03
C LEU A 48 -3.29 1.98 -1.15
N ALA A 49 -3.54 2.71 -0.05
CA ALA A 49 -4.68 2.47 0.83
C ALA A 49 -6.00 2.68 0.08
N ASP A 50 -6.13 3.80 -0.65
CA ASP A 50 -7.30 4.10 -1.48
C ASP A 50 -7.50 3.05 -2.59
N TYR A 51 -6.42 2.67 -3.27
CA TYR A 51 -6.48 1.69 -4.37
C TYR A 51 -6.93 0.29 -3.91
N PHE A 52 -6.52 -0.13 -2.71
CA PHE A 52 -6.91 -1.43 -2.15
C PHE A 52 -8.17 -1.37 -1.28
N ASP A 53 -8.78 -0.19 -1.15
CA ASP A 53 -9.94 0.06 -0.28
C ASP A 53 -9.72 -0.44 1.17
N VAL A 54 -8.62 0.02 1.77
CA VAL A 54 -8.24 -0.30 3.15
C VAL A 54 -7.74 0.94 3.88
N SER A 55 -7.74 0.89 5.22
CA SER A 55 -7.12 1.92 6.05
C SER A 55 -5.60 1.92 5.95
N LEU A 56 -5.00 3.08 6.21
CA LEU A 56 -3.54 3.21 6.36
C LEU A 56 -3.00 2.33 7.51
N ASP A 57 -3.77 2.16 8.58
CA ASP A 57 -3.36 1.35 9.71
C ASP A 57 -3.31 -0.14 9.34
N TYR A 58 -4.27 -0.62 8.54
CA TYR A 58 -4.21 -1.96 7.97
C TYR A 58 -3.02 -2.13 7.04
N LEU A 59 -2.82 -1.19 6.11
CA LEU A 59 -1.73 -1.24 5.13
C LEU A 59 -0.37 -1.27 5.83
N THR A 60 -0.18 -0.43 6.85
CA THR A 60 1.08 -0.35 7.60
C THR A 60 1.26 -1.51 8.58
N GLY A 61 0.17 -2.16 8.98
CA GLY A 61 0.16 -3.30 9.91
C GLY A 61 0.05 -2.88 11.38
N ARG A 62 -0.55 -1.71 11.65
CA ARG A 62 -0.92 -1.27 13.00
C ARG A 62 -2.20 -1.91 13.51
N THR A 63 -3.04 -2.42 12.60
CA THR A 63 -4.27 -3.15 12.92
C THR A 63 -4.52 -4.26 11.90
N ASP A 64 -5.26 -5.29 12.32
CA ASP A 64 -5.79 -6.34 11.43
C ASP A 64 -7.15 -5.98 10.83
N THR A 65 -7.79 -4.91 11.30
CA THR A 65 -9.06 -4.41 10.78
C THR A 65 -8.84 -3.64 9.49
N LYS A 66 -9.43 -4.12 8.37
CA LYS A 66 -9.26 -3.49 7.05
C LYS A 66 -9.77 -2.06 6.98
N GLN A 67 -10.95 -1.82 7.53
CA GLN A 67 -11.61 -0.52 7.45
C GLN A 67 -11.17 0.39 8.61
N PRO A 68 -11.12 1.73 8.40
CA PRO A 68 -10.97 2.66 9.49
C PRO A 68 -12.06 2.41 10.52
N MET A 69 -11.76 2.60 11.81
CA MET A 69 -12.82 2.58 12.82
C MET A 69 -13.87 3.61 12.44
N GLU A 70 -15.14 3.21 12.37
CA GLU A 70 -16.23 4.16 12.20
C GLU A 70 -16.19 5.13 13.38
N VAL A 71 -15.83 6.38 13.10
CA VAL A 71 -15.98 7.45 14.07
C VAL A 71 -17.45 7.82 14.05
N THR A 72 -18.24 7.19 14.92
CA THR A 72 -19.60 7.65 15.20
C THR A 72 -19.50 9.10 15.66
N LYS A 73 -20.01 10.02 14.83
CA LYS A 73 -20.15 11.43 15.20
C LYS A 73 -21.31 11.61 16.16
#